data_AF-A0A961RBH5-F1
#
_entry.id   AF-A0A961RBH5-F1
#
_cell.length_a   1.000
_cell.length_b   1.000
_cell.length_c   1.000
_cell.angle_alpha   90.00
_cell.angle_beta   90.00
_cell.angle_gamma   90.00
#
_symmetry.space_group_name_H-M   'P 1'
#
loop_
_entity.id
_entity.type
_entity.pdbx_description
1 polymer ?
#
loop_
_entity_poly.entity_id
_entity_poly.type
_entity_poly.pdbx_seq_one_letter_code
_entity_poly.pdbx_strand_id
1 'polypeptide(L)'
;GQTVEAEAAHGTVTRHYRQHQKGEETSTNSIASIFAWTRGLAHRAKLDNNAELARFADTLEKVCVNTVESGYMTKDLALLIGPDQPWLSTTGFLDKIDENLQKAMA
;
A
#
# COMPACT_ATOMS: atom_id res chain seq x y z
N GLY A 1 13.69 -1.31 20.27
CA GLY A 1 13.31 -0.88 21.63
C GLY A 1 11.88 -1.31 21.91
N GLN A 2 11.28 -0.80 22.99
CA GLN A 2 9.84 -0.98 23.28
C GLN A 2 8.95 0.03 22.54
N THR A 3 9.56 1.01 21.87
CA THR A 3 8.88 2.10 21.18
C THR A 3 9.32 2.15 19.72
N VAL A 4 8.37 2.44 18.83
CA VAL A 4 8.60 2.70 17.42
C VAL A 4 7.56 3.72 16.92
N GLU A 5 7.95 4.53 15.95
CA GLU A 5 7.06 5.30 15.09
C GLU A 5 7.32 4.87 13.64
N ALA A 6 6.25 4.70 12.86
CA ALA A 6 6.35 4.39 11.44
C ALA A 6 5.42 5.33 10.66
N GLU A 7 5.97 5.99 9.64
CA GLU A 7 5.25 6.92 8.78
C GLU A 7 5.67 6.73 7.32
N ALA A 8 4.83 7.19 6.39
CA ALA A 8 5.22 7.31 4.99
C ALA A 8 6.14 8.53 4.82
N ALA A 9 7.21 8.39 4.03
CA ALA A 9 8.18 9.48 3.84
C ALA A 9 7.66 10.66 2.99
N HIS A 10 6.50 10.50 2.32
CA HIS A 10 5.92 11.55 1.50
C HIS A 10 5.03 12.49 2.33
N GLY A 11 4.90 13.74 1.87
CA GLY A 11 3.96 14.70 2.45
C GLY A 11 2.49 14.39 2.13
N THR A 12 1.61 15.38 2.33
CA THR A 12 0.14 15.23 2.19
C THR A 12 -0.39 15.18 0.75
N VAL A 13 0.49 15.17 -0.26
CA VAL A 13 0.13 15.10 -1.68
C VAL A 13 -0.95 16.12 -2.08
N THR A 14 -0.78 17.38 -1.64
CA THR A 14 -1.83 18.42 -1.67
C THR A 14 -2.45 18.63 -3.06
N ARG A 15 -1.68 18.47 -4.14
CA ARG A 15 -2.20 18.57 -5.51
C ARG A 15 -3.28 17.53 -5.80
N HIS A 16 -3.04 16.26 -5.47
CA HIS A 16 -4.03 15.20 -5.66
C HIS A 16 -5.22 15.40 -4.72
N TYR A 17 -4.99 15.89 -3.50
CA TYR A 17 -6.08 16.24 -2.60
C TYR A 17 -7.03 17.30 -3.19
N ARG A 18 -6.50 18.35 -3.85
CA ARG A 18 -7.33 19.35 -4.54
C ARG A 18 -8.12 18.79 -5.72
N GLN A 19 -7.56 17.80 -6.44
CA GLN A 19 -8.27 17.09 -7.52
C GLN A 19 -9.42 16.26 -6.94
N HIS A 20 -9.15 15.51 -5.87
CA HIS A 20 -10.17 14.75 -5.15
C HIS A 20 -11.32 15.64 -4.64
N GLN A 21 -11.03 16.84 -4.12
CA GLN A 21 -12.06 17.81 -3.70
C GLN A 21 -12.99 18.25 -4.83
N LYS A 22 -12.55 18.15 -6.10
CA LYS A 22 -13.36 18.45 -7.29
C LYS A 22 -14.11 17.23 -7.82
N GLY A 23 -13.99 16.07 -7.18
CA GLY A 23 -14.55 14.80 -7.65
C GLY A 23 -13.73 14.12 -8.73
N GLU A 24 -12.50 14.57 -8.98
CA GLU A 24 -11.60 13.94 -9.95
C GLU A 24 -10.99 12.66 -9.34
N GLU A 25 -10.85 11.62 -10.17
CA GLU A 25 -10.14 10.41 -9.79
C GLU A 25 -8.62 10.67 -9.73
N THR A 26 -7.96 10.09 -8.73
CA THR A 26 -6.52 10.27 -8.50
C THR A 26 -5.80 8.92 -8.43
N SER A 27 -4.51 8.91 -8.72
CA SER A 27 -3.64 7.72 -8.60
C SER A 27 -2.44 8.04 -7.71
N THR A 28 -2.73 8.29 -6.44
CA THR A 28 -1.73 8.44 -5.39
C THR A 28 -1.27 7.06 -4.95
N ASN A 29 0.03 6.80 -4.93
CA ASN A 29 0.59 5.55 -4.46
C ASN A 29 0.35 5.36 -2.96
N SER A 30 -0.35 4.29 -2.58
CA SER A 30 -0.68 3.95 -1.19
C SER A 30 0.31 2.99 -0.54
N ILE A 31 1.30 2.46 -1.27
CA ILE A 31 2.23 1.42 -0.77
C ILE A 31 3.01 1.92 0.46
N ALA A 32 3.55 3.13 0.42
CA ALA A 32 4.32 3.68 1.54
C ALA A 32 3.46 3.79 2.82
N SER A 33 2.21 4.22 2.68
CA SER A 33 1.25 4.29 3.80
C SER A 33 0.86 2.91 4.32
N ILE A 34 0.66 1.92 3.44
CA ILE A 34 0.42 0.53 3.84
C ILE A 34 1.63 -0.02 4.60
N PHE A 35 2.84 0.24 4.12
CA PHE A 35 4.06 -0.22 4.78
C PHE A 35 4.27 0.46 6.13
N ALA A 36 3.89 1.73 6.29
CA ALA A 36 3.90 2.37 7.61
C ALA A 36 3.00 1.61 8.61
N TRP A 37 1.80 1.19 8.18
CA TRP A 37 0.91 0.35 8.98
C TRP A 37 1.52 -1.02 9.28
N THR A 38 1.97 -1.76 8.27
CA THR A 38 2.50 -3.12 8.48
C THR A 38 3.74 -3.11 9.36
N ARG A 39 4.61 -2.10 9.26
CA ARG A 39 5.77 -1.94 10.15
C ARG A 39 5.36 -1.67 11.59
N GLY A 40 4.34 -0.84 11.82
CA GLY A 40 3.75 -0.64 13.14
C GLY A 40 3.16 -1.93 13.73
N LEU A 41 2.38 -2.66 12.92
CA LEU A 41 1.78 -3.94 13.31
C LEU A 41 2.82 -5.02 13.59
N ALA A 42 3.87 -5.12 12.77
CA ALA A 42 4.96 -6.08 12.97
C ALA A 42 5.73 -5.80 14.27
N HIS A 43 5.92 -4.54 14.64
CA HIS A 43 6.52 -4.19 15.92
C HIS A 43 5.62 -4.58 17.10
N ARG A 44 4.31 -4.29 17.00
CA ARG A 44 3.33 -4.69 18.02
C ARG A 44 3.29 -6.21 18.19
N ALA A 45 3.26 -6.95 17.08
CA ALA A 45 3.30 -8.40 17.04
C ALA A 45 4.51 -8.97 17.78
N LYS A 46 5.69 -8.36 17.58
CA LYS A 46 6.92 -8.76 18.28
C LYS A 46 6.82 -8.54 19.79
N LEU A 47 6.26 -7.43 20.23
CA LEU A 47 6.12 -7.12 21.66
C LEU A 47 5.10 -8.03 22.36
N ASP A 48 4.05 -8.45 21.64
CA ASP A 48 3.00 -9.34 22.16
C ASP A 48 3.28 -10.83 21.95
N ASN A 49 4.36 -11.19 21.26
CA ASN A 49 4.59 -12.54 20.76
C ASN A 49 3.40 -13.09 19.95
N ASN A 50 2.78 -12.24 19.13
CA ASN A 50 1.60 -12.54 18.33
C ASN A 50 2.00 -12.95 16.90
N ALA A 51 2.12 -14.25 16.66
CA ALA A 51 2.51 -14.80 15.37
C ALA A 51 1.47 -14.53 14.25
N GLU A 52 0.17 -14.49 14.58
CA GLU A 52 -0.89 -14.25 13.60
C GLU A 52 -0.82 -12.81 13.07
N LEU A 53 -0.59 -11.84 13.94
CA LEU A 53 -0.43 -10.45 13.54
C LEU A 53 0.85 -10.25 12.71
N ALA A 54 1.94 -10.94 13.07
CA ALA A 54 3.15 -10.93 12.28
C ALA A 54 2.93 -11.51 10.87
N ARG A 55 2.21 -12.64 10.77
CA ARG A 55 1.85 -13.25 9.49
C ARG A 55 0.98 -12.31 8.64
N PHE A 56 -0.01 -11.66 9.25
CA PHE A 56 -0.86 -10.69 8.54
C PHE A 56 -0.05 -9.53 7.94
N ALA A 57 0.82 -8.90 8.75
CA ALA A 57 1.64 -7.78 8.29
C ALA A 57 2.59 -8.18 7.15
N ASP A 58 3.28 -9.32 7.28
CA ASP A 58 4.17 -9.85 6.24
C ASP A 58 3.41 -10.24 4.96
N THR A 59 2.22 -10.84 5.10
CA THR A 59 1.37 -11.21 3.96
C THR A 59 0.91 -9.96 3.20
N LEU A 60 0.51 -8.90 3.90
CA LEU A 60 0.09 -7.66 3.27
C LEU A 60 1.23 -6.96 2.50
N GLU A 61 2.45 -6.94 3.07
CA GLU A 61 3.63 -6.43 2.35
C GLU A 61 3.90 -7.24 1.06
N LYS A 62 3.86 -8.58 1.14
CA LYS A 62 4.03 -9.47 -0.02
C LYS A 62 2.95 -9.26 -1.08
N VAL A 63 1.69 -9.11 -0.67
CA VAL A 63 0.57 -8.86 -1.58
C VAL A 63 0.77 -7.55 -2.35
N CYS A 64 1.25 -6.48 -1.69
CA CYS A 64 1.54 -5.22 -2.37
C CYS A 64 2.59 -5.39 -3.47
N VAL A 65 3.69 -6.07 -3.17
CA VAL A 65 4.77 -6.36 -4.14
C VAL A 65 4.24 -7.20 -5.30
N ASN A 66 3.60 -8.32 -5.00
CA ASN A 66 3.06 -9.23 -6.02
C ASN A 66 2.02 -8.54 -6.92
N THR A 67 1.23 -7.62 -6.37
CA THR A 67 0.22 -6.85 -7.14
C THR A 67 0.90 -5.97 -8.19
N VAL A 68 1.96 -5.26 -7.81
CA VAL A 68 2.78 -4.43 -8.73
C VAL A 68 3.49 -5.31 -9.77
N GLU A 69 4.12 -6.40 -9.35
CA GLU A 69 4.81 -7.34 -10.26
C GLU A 69 3.85 -8.01 -11.26
N SER A 70 2.58 -8.16 -10.89
CA SER A 70 1.52 -8.64 -11.78
C SER A 70 0.97 -7.58 -12.73
N GLY A 71 1.58 -6.39 -12.77
CA GLY A 71 1.22 -5.29 -13.67
C GLY A 71 0.15 -4.33 -13.14
N TYR A 72 -0.36 -4.55 -11.92
CA TYR A 72 -1.36 -3.67 -11.30
C TYR A 72 -0.66 -2.66 -10.39
N MET A 73 -0.53 -1.42 -10.85
CA MET A 73 0.20 -0.38 -10.12
C MET A 73 -0.43 0.99 -10.31
N THR A 74 -0.02 1.94 -9.47
CA THR A 74 -0.40 3.35 -9.58
C THR A 74 0.44 4.08 -10.63
N LYS A 75 -0.04 5.26 -11.03
CA LYS A 75 0.48 6.01 -12.18
C LYS A 75 1.95 6.37 -12.05
N ASP A 76 2.41 6.71 -10.85
CA ASP A 76 3.81 7.03 -10.57
C ASP A 76 4.75 5.87 -10.90
N LEU A 77 4.38 4.64 -10.56
CA LEU A 77 5.18 3.44 -10.88
C LEU A 77 5.09 3.08 -12.36
N ALA A 78 3.91 3.16 -12.96
CA ALA A 78 3.72 2.85 -14.38
C ALA A 78 4.59 3.75 -15.28
N LEU A 79 4.69 5.04 -14.93
CA LEU A 79 5.52 6.01 -15.64
C LEU A 79 7.03 5.69 -15.57
N LEU A 80 7.49 4.91 -14.59
CA LEU A 80 8.89 4.44 -14.52
C LEU A 80 9.16 3.27 -15.49
N ILE A 81 8.12 2.51 -15.85
CA ILE A 81 8.22 1.38 -16.78
C ILE A 81 8.15 1.86 -18.22
N GLY A 82 7.18 2.71 -18.55
CA GLY A 82 7.02 3.24 -19.90
C GLY A 82 5.71 4.03 -20.08
N PRO A 83 5.60 4.82 -21.16
CA PRO A 83 4.45 5.70 -21.40
C PRO A 83 3.14 4.93 -21.65
N ASP A 84 3.22 3.70 -22.16
CA ASP A 84 2.07 2.87 -22.53
C ASP A 84 1.63 1.91 -21.41
N GLN A 85 2.30 1.94 -20.25
CA GLN A 85 2.00 1.03 -19.15
C GLN A 85 0.65 1.42 -18.50
N PRO A 86 -0.34 0.50 -18.45
CA PRO A 86 -1.61 0.78 -17.76
C PRO A 86 -1.39 0.95 -16.26
N TRP A 87 -2.27 1.74 -15.64
CA TRP A 87 -2.24 2.02 -14.20
C TRP A 87 -3.65 2.09 -13.62
N LEU A 88 -3.75 1.96 -12.31
CA LEU A 88 -4.99 2.02 -11.54
C LEU A 88 -5.10 3.33 -10.75
N SER A 89 -6.32 3.77 -10.50
CA SER A 89 -6.57 4.81 -9.50
C SER A 89 -6.20 4.34 -8.10
N THR A 90 -6.13 5.28 -7.16
CA THR A 90 -5.80 4.99 -5.75
C THR A 90 -6.75 3.93 -5.18
N THR A 91 -8.06 4.08 -5.43
CA THR A 91 -9.08 3.14 -4.99
C THR A 91 -8.98 1.82 -5.74
N GLY A 92 -8.82 1.84 -7.07
CA GLY A 92 -8.66 0.61 -7.84
C GLY A 92 -7.45 -0.23 -7.43
N PHE A 93 -6.34 0.41 -7.06
CA PHE A 93 -5.17 -0.28 -6.53
C PHE A 93 -5.42 -0.87 -5.13
N LEU A 94 -6.12 -0.15 -4.24
CA LEU A 94 -6.52 -0.67 -2.93
C LEU A 94 -7.49 -1.86 -3.04
N ASP A 95 -8.48 -1.77 -3.93
CA ASP A 95 -9.42 -2.86 -4.21
C ASP A 95 -8.67 -4.10 -4.71
N LYS A 96 -7.65 -3.91 -5.56
CA LYS A 96 -6.84 -5.01 -6.07
C LYS A 96 -5.98 -5.65 -4.98
N ILE A 97 -5.44 -4.85 -4.06
CA ILE A 97 -4.72 -5.34 -2.88
C ILE A 97 -5.66 -6.15 -1.98
N ASP A 98 -6.87 -5.67 -1.70
CA ASP A 98 -7.85 -6.38 -0.87
C ASP A 98 -8.23 -7.73 -1.49
N GLU A 99 -8.55 -7.75 -2.79
CA GLU A 99 -8.84 -8.99 -3.54
C GLU A 99 -7.71 -10.03 -3.38
N ASN A 100 -6.46 -9.59 -3.53
CA ASN A 100 -5.29 -10.46 -3.43
C ASN A 100 -4.99 -10.87 -1.98
N LEU A 101 -5.23 -9.98 -1.01
CA LEU A 101 -5.07 -10.27 0.41
C LEU A 101 -6.07 -11.33 0.87
N GLN A 102 -7.34 -11.21 0.49
CA GLN A 102 -8.37 -12.20 0.81
C GLN A 102 -7.98 -13.59 0.29
N LYS A 103 -7.46 -13.68 -0.94
CA LYS A 103 -6.97 -14.95 -1.51
C LYS A 103 -5.76 -15.51 -0.76
N ALA A 104 -4.84 -14.65 -0.31
CA ALA A 104 -3.64 -15.07 0.41
C ALA A 104 -3.91 -15.47 1.87
N MET A 105 -5.02 -14.99 2.44
CA MET A 105 -5.41 -15.23 3.83
C MET A 105 -6.44 -16.35 4.01
N ALA A 106 -7.09 -16.80 2.93
CA ALA A 106 -7.97 -17.97 2.90
C ALA A 106 -7.23 -19.27 3.21
#